data_AF-A0A428PI57-F1
#
_entry.id   AF-A0A428PI57-F1
#
_cell.length_a   1.000
_cell.length_b   1.000
_cell.length_c   1.000
_cell.angle_alpha   90.00
_cell.angle_beta   90.00
_cell.angle_gamma   90.00
#
_symmetry.space_group_name_H-M   'P 1'
#
loop_
_entity.id
_entity.type
_entity.pdbx_description
1 polymer ?
#
loop_
_entity_poly.entity_id
_entity_poly.type
_entity_poly.pdbx_seq_one_letter_code
_entity_poly.pdbx_strand_id
1 'polypeptide(L)'
;MAHSLIAQGYLVEAGTLQELADKIQVPPEALHETVAACNEKAFKGIDPQFGRGQSSHDLFYGDPSAGFPSPSLGACMRPPFYALTLYPKNVYSTHGQKTNAHAQVLNISNKVTLGLYAVGLDANSIMRGEYPEDRVSVQL
;
A
#
# COMPACT_ATOMS: atom_id res chain seq x y z
N MET A 1 -4.42 -21.41 6.26
CA MET A 1 -3.59 -20.48 5.45
C MET A 1 -2.48 -19.85 6.29
N ALA A 2 -2.78 -19.19 7.42
CA ALA A 2 -1.78 -18.57 8.30
C ALA A 2 -0.65 -19.51 8.76
N HIS A 3 -0.97 -20.74 9.17
CA HIS A 3 0.02 -21.74 9.60
C HIS A 3 1.10 -22.03 8.55
N SER A 4 0.74 -22.05 7.25
CA SER A 4 1.72 -22.26 6.16
C SER A 4 2.66 -21.08 5.99
N LEU A 5 2.16 -19.85 6.18
CA LEU A 5 2.97 -18.64 6.03
C LEU A 5 3.95 -18.47 7.19
N ILE A 6 3.53 -18.90 8.39
CA ILE A 6 4.38 -18.92 9.58
C ILE A 6 5.48 -19.96 9.44
N ALA A 7 5.14 -21.19 9.01
CA ALA A 7 6.13 -22.24 8.78
C ALA A 7 7.17 -21.87 7.72
N GLN A 8 6.80 -21.04 6.74
CA GLN A 8 7.71 -20.52 5.70
C GLN A 8 8.55 -19.32 6.17
N GLY A 9 8.34 -18.81 7.39
CA GLY A 9 9.02 -17.63 7.92
C GLY A 9 8.59 -16.31 7.26
N TYR A 10 7.53 -16.32 6.45
CA TYR A 10 6.98 -15.11 5.82
C TYR A 10 6.19 -14.27 6.83
N LEU A 11 5.48 -14.93 7.75
CA LEU A 11 4.77 -14.29 8.85
C LEU A 11 5.42 -14.67 10.18
N VAL A 12 5.78 -13.69 10.98
CA VAL A 12 6.36 -13.92 12.32
C VAL A 12 5.24 -13.82 13.36
N GLU A 13 5.09 -14.84 14.20
CA GLU A 13 4.11 -14.91 15.28
C GLU A 13 4.80 -14.84 16.65
N ALA A 14 4.20 -14.15 17.62
CA ALA A 14 4.65 -14.12 19.00
C ALA A 14 3.49 -13.95 20.00
N GLY A 15 3.65 -14.46 21.22
CA GLY A 15 2.66 -14.31 22.29
C GLY A 15 2.68 -12.94 22.95
N THR A 16 3.78 -12.18 22.80
CA THR A 16 3.95 -10.83 23.37
C THR A 16 4.63 -9.89 22.36
N LEU A 17 4.46 -8.58 22.55
CA LEU A 17 5.17 -7.58 21.74
C LEU A 17 6.68 -7.62 21.97
N GLN A 18 7.12 -7.92 23.19
CA GLN A 18 8.54 -8.13 23.52
C GLN A 18 9.13 -9.27 22.67
N GLU A 19 8.51 -10.45 22.71
CA GLU A 19 8.95 -11.60 21.91
C GLU A 19 8.88 -11.30 20.41
N LEU A 20 7.87 -10.55 19.95
CA LEU A 20 7.76 -10.15 18.55
C LEU A 20 8.93 -9.25 18.15
N ALA A 21 9.25 -8.25 18.97
CA ALA A 21 10.35 -7.31 18.74
C ALA A 21 11.69 -8.04 18.64
N ASP A 22 11.93 -8.99 19.54
CA ASP A 22 13.14 -9.82 19.54
C ASP A 22 13.23 -10.65 18.25
N LYS A 23 12.13 -11.28 17.82
CA LYS A 23 12.06 -12.09 16.59
C LYS A 23 12.29 -11.27 15.32
N ILE A 24 11.79 -10.03 15.26
CA ILE A 24 11.95 -9.14 14.08
C ILE A 24 13.12 -8.16 14.20
N GLN A 25 13.90 -8.25 15.29
CA GLN A 25 15.12 -7.48 15.53
C GLN A 25 14.90 -5.96 15.55
N VAL A 26 13.84 -5.49 16.20
CA VAL A 26 13.57 -4.06 16.44
C VAL A 26 13.67 -3.72 17.93
N PRO A 27 13.93 -2.47 18.31
CA PRO A 27 13.95 -2.06 19.72
C PRO A 27 12.59 -2.35 20.39
N PRO A 28 12.52 -3.17 21.45
CA PRO A 28 11.26 -3.55 22.08
C PRO A 28 10.46 -2.36 22.61
N GLU A 29 11.12 -1.42 23.29
CA GLU A 29 10.48 -0.21 23.83
C GLU A 29 9.82 0.62 22.72
N ALA A 30 10.50 0.81 21.59
CA ALA A 30 9.96 1.56 20.46
C ALA A 30 8.72 0.88 19.86
N LEU A 31 8.71 -0.45 19.78
CA LEU A 31 7.53 -1.20 19.33
C LEU A 31 6.37 -1.05 20.32
N HIS A 32 6.64 -1.17 21.61
CA HIS A 32 5.65 -1.00 22.67
C HIS A 32 5.02 0.39 22.65
N GLU A 33 5.83 1.44 22.58
CA GLU A 33 5.38 2.84 22.48
C GLU A 33 4.54 3.05 21.21
N THR A 34 4.99 2.52 20.07
CA THR A 34 4.27 2.62 18.80
C THR A 34 2.89 1.96 18.88
N VAL A 35 2.81 0.74 19.42
CA VAL A 35 1.53 0.03 19.58
C VAL A 35 0.61 0.76 20.56
N ALA A 36 1.14 1.26 21.68
CA ALA A 36 0.37 2.03 22.64
C ALA A 36 -0.22 3.30 22.01
N ALA A 37 0.58 4.07 21.27
CA ALA A 37 0.12 5.27 20.56
C ALA A 37 -0.92 4.93 19.47
N CYS A 38 -0.73 3.86 18.71
CA CYS A 38 -1.71 3.38 17.74
C CYS A 38 -3.04 3.00 18.39
N ASN A 39 -3.00 2.32 19.54
CA ASN A 39 -4.20 1.94 20.29
C ASN A 39 -4.94 3.17 20.82
N GLU A 40 -4.23 4.17 21.34
CA GLU A 40 -4.82 5.42 21.79
C GLU A 40 -5.56 6.15 20.64
N LYS A 41 -4.94 6.21 19.46
CA LYS A 41 -5.56 6.79 18.25
C LYS A 41 -6.81 6.02 17.83
N ALA A 42 -6.78 4.69 17.91
CA ALA A 42 -7.94 3.86 17.61
C ALA A 42 -9.12 4.14 18.56
N PHE A 43 -8.87 4.26 19.87
CA PHE A 43 -9.91 4.61 20.84
C PHE A 43 -10.45 6.03 20.67
N LYS A 44 -9.60 6.98 20.25
CA LYS A 44 -10.01 8.36 19.97
C LYS A 44 -10.69 8.52 18.60
N GLY A 45 -10.45 7.61 17.67
CA GLY A 45 -10.93 7.70 16.28
C GLY A 45 -10.18 8.70 15.40
N ILE A 46 -9.02 9.19 15.84
CA ILE A 46 -8.23 10.19 15.11
C ILE A 46 -6.74 9.86 15.17
N ASP A 47 -6.09 9.88 14.01
CA ASP A 47 -4.64 9.83 13.88
C ASP A 47 -4.09 11.21 13.46
N PRO A 48 -3.67 12.06 14.42
CA PRO A 48 -3.13 13.38 14.09
C PRO A 48 -1.73 13.33 13.47
N GLN A 49 -1.03 12.18 13.55
CA GLN A 49 0.35 12.07 13.08
C GLN A 49 0.41 11.86 11.57
N PHE A 50 -0.47 11.01 11.03
CA PHE A 50 -0.47 10.64 9.61
C PHE A 50 -1.80 10.89 8.90
N GLY A 51 -2.84 11.32 9.61
CA GLY A 51 -4.14 11.64 9.00
C GLY A 51 -4.96 10.42 8.58
N ARG A 52 -4.59 9.20 8.99
CA ARG A 52 -5.30 7.97 8.64
C ARG A 52 -6.77 8.01 9.09
N GLY A 53 -7.68 7.65 8.18
CA GLY A 53 -9.11 7.62 8.45
C GLY A 53 -9.82 8.96 8.21
N GLN A 54 -9.12 9.93 7.61
CA GLN A 54 -9.71 11.24 7.25
C GLN A 54 -10.09 11.32 5.77
N SER A 55 -9.60 10.40 4.92
CA SER A 55 -9.95 10.33 3.51
C SER A 55 -11.12 9.39 3.24
N SER A 56 -11.88 9.63 2.18
CA SER A 56 -12.92 8.70 1.72
C SER A 56 -12.36 7.33 1.35
N HIS A 57 -11.11 7.28 0.86
CA HIS A 57 -10.40 6.05 0.54
C HIS A 57 -10.13 5.20 1.79
N ASP A 58 -9.59 5.80 2.86
CA ASP A 58 -9.35 5.10 4.12
C ASP A 58 -10.66 4.55 4.70
N LEU A 59 -11.72 5.35 4.66
CA LEU A 59 -13.03 5.00 5.22
C LEU A 59 -13.70 3.89 4.39
N PHE A 60 -13.52 3.89 3.07
CA PHE A 60 -14.08 2.88 2.18
C PHE A 60 -13.47 1.49 2.42
N TYR A 61 -12.16 1.40 2.67
CA TYR A 61 -11.47 0.13 2.97
C TYR A 61 -11.41 -0.21 4.46
N GLY A 62 -11.98 0.63 5.33
CA GLY A 62 -12.10 0.36 6.77
C GLY A 62 -13.15 -0.71 7.11
N ASP A 63 -13.14 -1.17 8.35
CA ASP A 63 -14.13 -2.09 8.89
C ASP A 63 -15.07 -1.35 9.88
N PRO A 64 -16.28 -0.97 9.46
CA PRO A 64 -17.24 -0.31 10.35
C PRO A 64 -17.79 -1.24 11.44
N SER A 65 -17.62 -2.56 11.30
CA SER A 65 -18.04 -3.54 12.30
C SER A 65 -17.02 -3.75 13.42
N ALA A 66 -15.81 -3.18 13.29
CA ALA A 66 -14.71 -3.35 14.25
C ALA A 66 -14.99 -2.71 15.62
N GLY A 67 -15.99 -1.84 15.73
CA GLY A 67 -16.44 -1.25 17.01
C GLY A 67 -15.59 -0.09 17.52
N PHE A 68 -14.74 0.51 16.67
CA PHE A 68 -13.97 1.72 16.98
C PHE A 68 -14.63 2.97 16.36
N PRO A 69 -14.40 4.18 16.90
CA PRO A 69 -15.02 5.39 16.37
C PRO A 69 -14.66 5.70 14.90
N SER A 70 -13.47 5.28 14.44
CA SER A 70 -13.10 5.31 13.02
C SER A 70 -13.02 3.88 12.48
N PRO A 71 -13.65 3.58 11.32
CA PRO A 71 -13.60 2.24 10.72
C PRO A 71 -12.18 1.87 10.25
N SER A 72 -11.31 2.85 10.06
CA SER A 72 -9.95 2.64 9.55
C SER A 72 -8.91 2.50 10.66
N LEU A 73 -9.29 2.69 11.94
CA LEU A 73 -8.38 2.66 13.09
C LEU A 73 -8.83 1.61 14.11
N GLY A 74 -8.07 0.51 14.19
CA GLY A 74 -8.29 -0.56 15.16
C GLY A 74 -7.13 -0.70 16.14
N ALA A 75 -7.42 -1.22 17.34
CA ALA A 75 -6.42 -1.46 18.37
C ALA A 75 -5.77 -2.85 18.25
N CYS A 76 -4.45 -2.92 18.41
CA CYS A 76 -3.64 -4.13 18.49
C CYS A 76 -3.36 -4.45 19.97
N MET A 77 -4.21 -5.30 20.58
CA MET A 77 -4.13 -5.61 22.02
C MET A 77 -4.17 -7.10 22.35
N ARG A 78 -4.64 -7.94 21.41
CA ARG A 78 -4.88 -9.35 21.66
C ARG A 78 -3.78 -10.18 21.00
N PRO A 79 -3.05 -11.00 21.77
CA PRO A 79 -2.15 -11.97 21.17
C PRO A 79 -2.95 -13.09 20.47
N PRO A 80 -2.30 -13.89 19.61
CA PRO A 80 -0.91 -13.72 19.16
C PRO A 80 -0.72 -12.47 18.29
N PHE A 81 0.45 -11.85 18.42
CA PHE A 81 0.87 -10.71 17.60
C PHE A 81 1.62 -11.21 16.38
N TYR A 82 1.46 -10.50 15.27
CA TYR A 82 2.06 -10.88 14.00
C TYR A 82 2.84 -9.72 13.39
N ALA A 83 3.95 -10.05 12.73
CA ALA A 83 4.71 -9.12 11.91
C ALA A 83 4.96 -9.70 10.52
N LEU A 84 4.91 -8.82 9.52
CA LEU A 84 5.20 -9.13 8.12
C LEU A 84 6.11 -8.03 7.59
N THR A 85 7.25 -8.40 7.02
CA THR A 85 8.14 -7.44 6.36
C THR A 85 7.54 -7.01 5.02
N LEU A 86 7.38 -5.69 4.83
CA LEU A 86 6.91 -5.11 3.58
C LEU A 86 8.10 -4.60 2.77
N TYR A 87 8.14 -4.99 1.49
CA TYR A 87 9.12 -4.50 0.52
C TYR A 87 8.40 -3.67 -0.54
N PRO A 88 8.92 -2.48 -0.90
CA PRO A 88 8.41 -1.74 -2.05
C PRO A 88 8.45 -2.60 -3.30
N LYS A 89 7.33 -2.70 -4.01
CA LYS A 89 7.23 -3.43 -5.28
C LYS A 89 6.51 -2.57 -6.31
N ASN A 90 7.10 -2.48 -7.50
CA ASN A 90 6.47 -1.84 -8.64
C ASN A 90 5.39 -2.76 -9.22
N VAL A 91 4.22 -2.21 -9.51
CA VAL A 91 3.10 -2.95 -10.12
C VAL A 91 3.21 -2.92 -11.65
N TYR A 92 3.64 -1.79 -12.23
CA TYR A 92 3.89 -1.62 -13.66
C TYR A 92 4.84 -0.44 -13.92
N SER A 93 5.36 -0.35 -15.15
CA SER A 93 6.11 0.81 -15.65
C SER A 93 5.15 1.82 -16.26
N THR A 94 5.38 3.11 -16.03
CA THR A 94 4.69 4.21 -16.73
C THR A 94 5.50 4.77 -17.89
N HIS A 95 6.71 4.24 -18.10
CA HIS A 95 7.60 4.62 -19.18
C HIS A 95 7.36 3.73 -20.41
N GLY A 96 7.19 4.36 -21.56
CA GLY A 96 6.92 3.71 -22.84
C GLY A 96 7.18 4.64 -24.02
N GLN A 97 6.73 4.22 -25.21
CA GLN A 97 6.87 4.97 -26.46
C GLN A 97 6.06 6.25 -26.44
N LYS A 98 6.64 7.35 -26.93
CA LYS A 98 5.92 8.60 -27.10
C LYS A 98 4.85 8.44 -28.19
N THR A 99 3.59 8.70 -27.87
CA THR A 99 2.48 8.61 -28.83
C THR A 99 1.71 9.93 -28.95
N ASN A 100 0.97 10.08 -30.05
CA ASN A 100 -0.05 11.13 -30.17
C ASN A 100 -1.43 10.63 -29.68
N ALA A 101 -2.46 11.49 -29.77
CA ALA A 101 -3.84 11.15 -29.36
C ALA A 101 -4.49 10.00 -30.15
N HIS A 102 -3.87 9.51 -31.22
CA HIS A 102 -4.31 8.37 -32.03
C HIS A 102 -3.45 7.12 -31.78
N ALA A 103 -2.70 7.08 -30.67
CA ALA A 103 -1.78 6.00 -30.30
C ALA A 103 -0.61 5.77 -31.28
N GLN A 104 -0.36 6.68 -32.23
CA GLN A 104 0.73 6.54 -33.20
C GLN A 104 2.06 6.92 -32.57
N VAL A 105 3.10 6.09 -32.75
CA VAL A 105 4.42 6.33 -32.19
C VAL A 105 5.11 7.50 -32.88
N LEU A 106 5.67 8.40 -32.08
CA LEU A 106 6.43 9.57 -32.50
C LEU A 106 7.93 9.29 -32.40
N ASN A 107 8.68 9.60 -33.46
CA ASN A 107 10.13 9.53 -33.45
C ASN A 107 10.75 10.71 -32.66
N ILE A 108 12.09 10.75 -32.59
CA ILE A 108 12.84 11.80 -31.86
C ILE A 108 12.58 13.22 -32.38
N SER A 109 12.10 13.38 -33.62
CA SER A 109 11.73 14.66 -34.22
C SER A 109 10.23 14.97 -34.10
N ASN A 110 9.49 14.22 -33.27
CA ASN A 110 8.04 14.29 -33.10
C ASN A 110 7.23 14.04 -34.38
N LYS A 111 7.75 13.23 -35.31
CA LYS A 111 7.02 12.80 -36.51
C LYS A 111 6.46 11.39 -36.31
N VAL A 112 5.28 11.15 -36.91
CA VAL A 112 4.63 9.84 -36.89
C VAL A 112 5.50 8.79 -37.59
N THR A 113 5.70 7.67 -36.92
CA THR A 113 6.28 6.47 -37.51
C THR A 113 5.15 5.67 -38.14
N LEU A 114 5.13 5.60 -39.48
CA LEU A 114 4.02 5.01 -40.23
C LEU A 114 3.81 3.53 -39.86
N GLY A 115 2.57 3.16 -39.55
CA GLY A 115 2.19 1.78 -39.22
C GLY A 115 2.52 1.33 -37.80
N LEU A 116 3.14 2.19 -36.97
CA LEU A 116 3.52 1.85 -35.60
C LEU A 116 2.63 2.55 -34.57
N TYR A 117 2.03 1.75 -33.69
CA TYR A 117 1.14 2.20 -32.63
C TYR A 117 1.59 1.60 -31.29
N ALA A 118 1.34 2.33 -30.19
CA ALA A 118 1.57 1.84 -28.83
C ALA A 118 0.41 2.28 -27.92
N VAL A 119 -0.06 1.37 -27.08
CA VAL A 119 -1.20 1.56 -26.15
C VAL A 119 -0.87 0.94 -24.80
N GLY A 120 -1.67 1.25 -23.77
CA GLY A 120 -1.46 0.71 -22.42
C GLY A 120 -0.07 1.04 -21.88
N LEU A 121 0.60 0.04 -21.30
CA LEU A 121 1.93 0.19 -20.68
C LEU A 121 3.08 0.33 -21.70
N ASP A 122 2.85 0.01 -22.98
CA ASP A 122 3.83 0.23 -24.05
C ASP A 122 3.89 1.70 -24.48
N ALA A 123 2.83 2.47 -24.21
CA ALA A 123 2.80 3.91 -24.42
C ALA A 123 3.37 4.65 -23.19
N ASN A 124 4.03 5.78 -23.45
CA ASN A 124 4.42 6.68 -22.37
C ASN A 124 3.16 7.21 -21.68
N SER A 125 3.00 6.92 -20.40
CA SER A 125 1.79 7.27 -19.67
C SER A 125 1.58 8.78 -19.68
N ILE A 126 0.38 9.21 -20.05
CA ILE A 126 -0.03 10.61 -19.95
C ILE A 126 0.01 11.12 -18.50
N MET A 127 -0.06 10.21 -17.52
CA MET A 127 0.00 10.52 -16.10
C MET A 127 1.44 10.71 -15.59
N ARG A 128 2.47 10.45 -16.40
CA ARG A 128 3.88 10.74 -16.09
C ARG A 128 4.40 10.19 -14.75
N GLY A 129 3.88 9.04 -14.32
CA GLY A 129 4.26 8.41 -13.05
C GLY A 129 3.37 8.79 -11.86
N GLU A 130 2.43 9.73 -12.04
CA GLU A 130 1.36 9.95 -11.07
C GLU A 130 0.26 8.90 -11.24
N TYR A 131 -0.37 8.56 -10.11
CA TYR A 131 -1.46 7.60 -10.05
C TYR A 131 -2.72 8.31 -9.55
N PRO A 132 -3.57 8.84 -10.47
CA PRO A 132 -4.69 9.68 -10.08
C PRO A 132 -5.83 8.91 -9.38
N GLU A 133 -6.02 7.61 -9.66
CA GLU A 133 -6.92 6.71 -8.92
C GLU A 133 -6.66 5.22 -9.22
N ASP A 134 -7.19 4.31 -8.38
CA ASP A 134 -7.05 2.84 -8.38
C ASP A 134 -7.45 2.11 -9.69
N ARG A 135 -7.82 2.82 -10.76
CA ARG A 135 -8.39 2.25 -12.00
C ARG A 135 -7.78 2.74 -13.31
N VAL A 136 -6.81 3.65 -13.28
CA VAL A 136 -6.32 4.30 -14.52
C VAL A 136 -5.51 3.36 -15.44
N SER A 137 -5.04 2.22 -14.93
CA SER A 137 -4.28 1.25 -15.75
C SER A 137 -5.13 0.22 -16.50
N VAL A 138 -6.47 0.25 -16.39
CA VAL A 138 -7.35 -0.60 -17.22
C VAL A 138 -7.93 0.23 -18.37
N GLN A 139 -7.10 0.53 -19.35
CA GLN A 139 -7.59 0.83 -20.70
C GLN A 139 -7.25 -0.40 -21.56
N LEU A 140 -8.27 -1.25 -21.74
CA LEU A 140 -8.34 -2.18 -22.87
C LEU A 140 -8.51 -1.40 -24.17
#